data_AF-A0A3D6C0P1-F1
#
_entry.id   AF-A0A3D6C0P1-F1
#
_cell.length_a   1.000
_cell.length_b   1.000
_cell.length_c   1.000
_cell.angle_alpha   90.00
_cell.angle_beta   90.00
_cell.angle_gamma   90.00
#
_symmetry.space_group_name_H-M   'P 1'
#
loop_
_entity.id
_entity.type
_entity.pdbx_description
1 polymer ?
#
loop_
_entity_poly.entity_id
_entity_poly.type
_entity_poly.pdbx_seq_one_letter_code
_entity_poly.pdbx_strand_id
1 'polypeptide(L)'
;MSEDLAFRIQLGIVLPKMKEMIASDLNKIVGELVDTLQMGTREGEELTAGPIKEIIMKDFEIFIDETIMPEVEKKIAPPAEAAPEEEAADGDGGEEEAPADE
;
A
#
# COMPACT_ATOMS: atom_id res chain seq x y z
N MET A 1 -2.03 -22.25 -17.47
CA MET A 1 -3.45 -22.64 -17.37
C MET A 1 -4.04 -22.44 -15.96
N SER A 2 -3.26 -22.57 -14.88
CA SER A 2 -3.70 -22.26 -13.51
C SER A 2 -3.89 -20.76 -13.25
N GLU A 3 -3.04 -19.91 -13.83
CA GLU A 3 -3.12 -18.44 -13.71
C GLU A 3 -4.46 -17.88 -14.21
N ASP A 4 -5.00 -18.41 -15.32
CA ASP A 4 -6.27 -17.97 -15.90
C ASP A 4 -7.48 -18.36 -15.02
N LEU A 5 -7.40 -19.45 -14.25
CA LEU A 5 -8.47 -19.84 -13.33
C LEU A 5 -8.44 -19.04 -12.02
N ALA A 6 -7.26 -18.82 -11.44
CA ALA A 6 -7.10 -17.96 -10.26
C ALA A 6 -7.51 -16.51 -10.56
N PHE A 7 -7.14 -16.00 -11.73
CA PHE A 7 -7.51 -14.67 -12.22
C PHE A 7 -9.03 -14.55 -12.47
N ARG A 8 -9.67 -15.56 -13.08
CA ARG A 8 -11.14 -15.59 -13.25
C ARG A 8 -11.90 -15.68 -11.93
N ILE A 9 -11.37 -16.43 -10.94
CA ILE A 9 -11.94 -16.49 -9.60
C ILE A 9 -11.77 -15.15 -8.87
N GLN A 10 -10.61 -14.50 -8.98
CA GLN A 10 -10.37 -13.16 -8.43
C GLN A 10 -11.30 -12.12 -9.04
N LEU A 11 -11.46 -12.09 -10.38
CA LEU A 11 -12.42 -11.20 -11.04
C LEU A 11 -13.86 -11.50 -10.61
N GLY A 12 -14.21 -12.77 -10.40
CA GLY A 12 -15.53 -13.18 -9.93
C GLY A 12 -15.85 -12.81 -8.47
N ILE A 13 -14.85 -12.48 -7.66
CA ILE A 13 -15.03 -12.16 -6.22
C ILE A 13 -14.77 -10.69 -5.94
N VAL A 14 -13.65 -10.14 -6.46
CA VAL A 14 -13.20 -8.79 -6.16
C VAL A 14 -14.00 -7.75 -6.93
N LEU A 15 -14.25 -7.94 -8.23
CA LEU A 15 -15.00 -6.95 -9.02
C LEU A 15 -16.43 -6.74 -8.50
N PRO A 16 -17.23 -7.79 -8.18
CA PRO A 16 -18.55 -7.58 -7.59
C PRO A 16 -18.48 -6.82 -6.26
N LYS A 17 -17.51 -7.16 -5.39
CA LYS A 17 -17.32 -6.46 -4.11
C LYS A 17 -16.92 -5.01 -4.30
N MET A 18 -16.02 -4.70 -5.24
CA MET A 18 -15.68 -3.32 -5.59
C MET A 18 -16.91 -2.57 -6.12
N LYS A 19 -17.71 -3.22 -6.98
CA LYS A 19 -18.94 -2.64 -7.49
C LYS A 19 -19.94 -2.30 -6.38
N GLU A 20 -20.09 -3.17 -5.40
CA GLU A 20 -21.01 -2.98 -4.28
C GLU A 20 -20.50 -1.96 -3.26
N MET A 21 -19.20 -1.96 -2.97
CA MET A 21 -18.64 -1.19 -1.84
C MET A 21 -18.12 0.18 -2.22
N ILE A 22 -17.51 0.34 -3.40
CA ILE A 22 -16.77 1.56 -3.74
C ILE A 22 -17.23 2.25 -5.01
N ALA A 23 -18.08 1.63 -5.84
CA ALA A 23 -18.48 2.22 -7.12
C ALA A 23 -19.19 3.57 -6.99
N SER A 24 -20.07 3.73 -5.99
CA SER A 24 -20.79 4.99 -5.80
C SER A 24 -19.85 6.13 -5.45
N ASP A 25 -18.87 5.88 -4.58
CA ASP A 25 -17.94 6.93 -4.13
C ASP A 25 -16.87 7.20 -5.19
N LEU A 26 -16.42 6.16 -5.88
CA LEU A 26 -15.52 6.33 -7.01
C LEU A 26 -16.17 7.16 -8.13
N ASN A 27 -17.45 6.95 -8.43
CA ASN A 27 -18.16 7.76 -9.42
C ASN A 27 -18.21 9.25 -9.04
N LYS A 28 -18.27 9.59 -7.74
CA LYS A 28 -18.22 10.98 -7.29
C LYS A 28 -16.83 11.58 -7.53
N ILE A 29 -15.78 10.87 -7.12
CA ILE A 29 -14.37 11.29 -7.33
C ILE A 29 -14.10 11.51 -8.82
N VAL A 30 -14.53 10.57 -9.66
CA VAL A 30 -14.39 10.67 -11.12
C VAL A 30 -15.21 11.83 -11.67
N GLY A 31 -16.42 12.08 -11.15
CA GLY A 31 -17.22 13.24 -11.52
C GLY A 31 -16.51 14.57 -11.21
N GLU A 32 -15.95 14.70 -10.01
CA GLU A 32 -15.18 15.89 -9.60
C GLU A 32 -13.92 16.09 -10.47
N LEU A 33 -13.24 14.99 -10.85
CA LEU A 33 -12.14 15.03 -11.80
C LEU A 33 -12.59 15.54 -13.18
N VAL A 34 -13.71 15.03 -13.69
CA VAL A 34 -14.28 15.47 -14.98
C VAL A 34 -14.61 16.96 -14.93
N ASP A 35 -15.27 17.42 -13.87
CA ASP A 35 -15.63 18.83 -13.69
C ASP A 35 -14.38 19.71 -13.64
N THR A 36 -13.34 19.27 -12.92
CA THR A 36 -12.05 19.98 -12.82
C THR A 36 -11.37 20.07 -14.19
N LEU A 37 -11.36 18.99 -14.96
CA LEU A 37 -10.77 18.97 -16.29
C LEU A 37 -11.55 19.86 -17.26
N GLN A 38 -12.88 19.85 -17.19
CA GLN A 38 -13.73 20.73 -18.02
C GLN A 38 -13.46 22.21 -17.74
N MET A 39 -13.27 22.60 -16.46
CA MET A 39 -12.91 23.98 -16.11
C MET A 39 -11.55 24.41 -16.68
N GLY A 40 -10.61 23.48 -16.84
CA GLY A 40 -9.28 23.72 -17.40
C GLY A 40 -9.17 23.59 -18.93
N THR A 41 -10.20 23.07 -19.58
CA THR A 41 -10.21 22.80 -21.03
C THR A 41 -10.46 24.10 -21.80
N ARG A 42 -9.68 24.36 -22.86
CA ARG A 42 -9.88 25.56 -23.69
C ARG A 42 -11.13 25.44 -24.55
N GLU A 43 -11.75 26.57 -24.89
CA GLU A 43 -12.86 26.59 -25.85
C GLU A 43 -12.45 25.88 -27.16
N GLY A 44 -13.18 24.82 -27.52
CA GLY A 44 -12.94 24.02 -28.72
C GLY A 44 -12.15 22.73 -28.51
N GLU A 45 -11.61 22.46 -27.31
CA GLU A 45 -11.09 21.13 -26.96
C GLU A 45 -12.21 20.23 -26.42
N GLU A 46 -12.32 19.01 -26.95
CA GLU A 46 -13.24 18.00 -26.44
C GLU A 46 -12.54 17.11 -25.41
N LEU A 47 -13.10 17.06 -24.21
CA LEU A 47 -12.69 16.12 -23.19
C LEU A 47 -13.20 14.71 -23.56
N THR A 48 -12.29 13.76 -23.70
CA THR A 48 -12.62 12.37 -24.03
C THR A 48 -12.37 11.44 -22.84
N ALA A 49 -13.03 10.29 -22.83
CA ALA A 49 -12.91 9.31 -21.74
C ALA A 49 -11.52 8.67 -21.63
N GLY A 50 -10.71 8.72 -22.69
CA GLY A 50 -9.36 8.11 -22.73
C GLY A 50 -8.43 8.69 -21.67
N PRO A 51 -8.10 10.00 -21.72
CA PRO A 51 -7.26 10.66 -20.72
C PRO A 51 -7.81 10.52 -19.29
N ILE A 52 -9.13 10.63 -19.11
CA ILE A 52 -9.77 10.47 -17.79
C ILE A 52 -9.49 9.07 -17.23
N LYS A 53 -9.67 8.03 -18.06
CA LYS A 53 -9.40 6.64 -17.66
C LYS A 53 -7.92 6.44 -17.30
N GLU A 54 -7.00 7.00 -18.07
CA GLU A 54 -5.56 6.87 -17.80
C GLU A 54 -5.16 7.49 -16.46
N ILE A 55 -5.69 8.68 -16.13
CA ILE A 55 -5.46 9.34 -14.83
C ILE A 55 -5.99 8.45 -13.71
N ILE A 56 -7.24 8.00 -13.82
CA ILE A 56 -7.87 7.16 -12.79
C ILE A 56 -7.08 5.87 -12.58
N MET A 57 -6.62 5.21 -13.64
CA MET A 57 -5.85 3.97 -13.51
C MET A 57 -4.51 4.19 -12.81
N LYS A 58 -3.81 5.29 -13.09
CA LYS A 58 -2.56 5.64 -12.40
C LYS A 58 -2.79 5.96 -10.93
N ASP A 59 -3.81 6.74 -10.62
CA ASP A 59 -4.13 7.09 -9.22
C ASP A 59 -4.55 5.84 -8.43
N PHE A 60 -5.25 4.90 -9.06
CA PHE A 60 -5.56 3.61 -8.44
C PHE A 60 -4.33 2.75 -8.18
N GLU A 61 -3.38 2.71 -9.11
CA GLU A 61 -2.12 1.99 -8.96
C GLU A 61 -1.35 2.56 -7.76
N ILE A 62 -1.19 3.89 -7.70
CA ILE A 62 -0.57 4.59 -6.58
C ILE A 62 -1.30 4.27 -5.27
N PHE A 63 -2.64 4.36 -5.24
CA PHE A 63 -3.41 4.06 -4.05
C PHE A 63 -3.23 2.62 -3.56
N ILE A 64 -3.21 1.66 -4.49
CA ILE A 64 -2.98 0.25 -4.16
C ILE A 64 -1.58 0.09 -3.57
N ASP A 65 -0.56 0.62 -4.22
CA ASP A 65 0.84 0.44 -3.83
C ASP A 65 1.19 1.16 -2.52
N GLU A 66 0.69 2.38 -2.32
CA GLU A 66 1.04 3.19 -1.15
C GLU A 66 0.14 2.92 0.07
N THR A 67 -1.09 2.45 -0.14
CA THR A 67 -2.06 2.29 0.96
C THR A 67 -2.46 0.84 1.21
N ILE A 68 -2.77 0.07 0.15
CA ILE A 68 -3.34 -1.28 0.31
C ILE A 68 -2.23 -2.33 0.49
N MET A 69 -1.24 -2.33 -0.38
CA MET A 69 -0.17 -3.33 -0.38
C MET A 69 0.63 -3.35 0.92
N PRO A 70 0.98 -2.22 1.56
CA PRO A 70 1.69 -2.25 2.85
C PRO A 70 0.90 -2.96 3.95
N GLU A 71 -0.42 -2.81 3.98
CA GLU A 71 -1.30 -3.49 4.94
C GLU A 71 -1.47 -4.99 4.62
N VAL A 72 -1.41 -5.36 3.34
CA VAL A 72 -1.41 -6.75 2.91
C VAL A 72 -0.08 -7.42 3.25
N GLU A 73 1.05 -6.75 3.01
CA GLU A 73 2.39 -7.24 3.34
C GLU A 73 2.53 -7.53 4.82
N LYS A 74 2.05 -6.64 5.71
CA LYS A 74 2.00 -6.89 7.17
C LYS A 74 1.22 -8.14 7.55
N LYS A 75 0.23 -8.56 6.76
CA LYS A 75 -0.57 -9.77 7.02
C LYS A 75 0.10 -11.04 6.51
N ILE A 76 0.85 -10.94 5.41
CA ILE A 76 1.51 -12.09 4.78
C ILE A 76 2.88 -12.34 5.41
N ALA A 77 3.58 -11.27 5.80
CA ALA A 77 4.81 -11.28 6.55
C ALA A 77 4.62 -10.39 7.79
N PRO A 78 4.00 -10.90 8.86
CA PRO A 78 3.92 -10.16 10.12
C PRO A 78 5.34 -9.77 10.51
N PRO A 79 5.58 -8.49 10.91
CA PRO A 79 6.88 -8.09 11.39
C PRO A 79 7.29 -9.09 12.47
N ALA A 80 8.49 -9.66 12.35
CA ALA A 80 9.05 -10.47 13.40
C ALA A 80 8.90 -9.64 14.68
N GLU A 81 8.13 -10.14 15.65
CA GLU A 81 8.11 -9.59 16.99
C GLU A 81 9.58 -9.35 17.35
N ALA A 82 9.93 -8.11 17.64
CA ALA A 82 11.27 -7.79 18.10
C ALA A 82 11.57 -8.78 19.21
N ALA A 83 12.50 -9.71 18.92
CA ALA A 83 12.98 -10.63 19.93
C ALA A 83 13.37 -9.76 21.13
N PRO A 84 12.92 -10.08 22.34
CA PRO A 84 13.34 -9.33 23.51
C PRO A 84 14.87 -9.27 23.45
N GLU A 85 15.41 -8.05 23.48
CA GLU A 85 16.84 -7.82 23.63
C GLU A 85 17.31 -8.75 24.75
N GLU A 86 18.06 -9.80 24.39
CA GLU A 86 18.83 -10.55 25.38
C GLU A 86 19.74 -9.49 26.01
N GLU A 87 19.39 -9.09 27.24
CA GLU A 87 20.28 -8.40 28.15
C GLU A 87 21.60 -9.17 28.14
N ALA A 88 22.59 -8.60 27.44
CA ALA A 88 23.96 -8.99 27.60
C ALA A 88 24.29 -8.75 29.08
N ALA A 89 24.39 -9.85 29.82
CA ALA A 89 24.82 -9.89 31.20
C ALA A 89 26.22 -9.26 31.31
N ASP A 90 26.28 -7.99 31.69
CA ASP A 90 27.47 -7.37 32.26
C ASP A 90 27.27 -7.36 33.78
N GLY A 91 27.62 -8.49 34.38
CA GLY A 91 27.55 -8.77 35.81
C GLY A 91 28.94 -9.12 36.33
N ASP A 92 29.71 -8.06 36.58
CA ASP A 92 30.77 -7.88 37.57
C ASP A 92 31.05 -9.04 38.55
N GLY A 93 32.33 -9.33 38.74
CA GLY A 93 32.79 -10.32 39.72
C GLY A 93 34.31 -10.40 39.89
N GLY A 94 34.90 -9.41 40.56
CA GLY A 94 35.99 -9.65 41.51
C GLY A 94 37.35 -9.00 41.24
N GLU A 95 37.56 -7.84 41.88
CA GLU A 95 38.87 -7.26 42.23
C GLU A 95 39.73 -8.25 43.06
N GLU A 96 41.07 -8.24 42.88
CA GLU A 96 42.02 -7.95 43.97
C GLU A 96 43.51 -8.00 43.53
N GLU A 97 44.17 -6.86 43.78
CA GLU A 97 45.55 -6.65 44.21
C GLU A 97 46.76 -6.98 43.30
N ALA A 98 47.34 -5.91 42.75
CA ALA A 98 48.78 -5.79 42.58
C ALA A 98 49.45 -5.46 43.93
N PRO A 99 50.69 -5.94 44.15
CA PRO A 99 51.69 -5.06 44.72
C PRO A 99 52.99 -5.02 43.90
N ALA A 100 53.75 -3.99 44.24
CA ALA A 100 54.88 -3.38 43.54
C ALA A 100 56.23 -4.08 43.75
N ASP A 101 57.21 -3.65 42.93
CA ASP A 101 58.68 -3.63 43.11
C ASP A 101 59.42 -4.83 43.72
N GLU A 102 60.31 -5.44 42.91
CA GLU A 102 61.75 -5.58 43.22
C GLU A 102 62.60 -5.72 41.94
#